data_AF-A0A2N5TG40-F1
#
_entry.id   AF-A0A2N5TG40-F1
#
_cell.length_a   1.000
_cell.length_b   1.000
_cell.length_c   1.000
_cell.angle_alpha   90.00
_cell.angle_beta   90.00
_cell.angle_gamma   90.00
#
_symmetry.space_group_name_H-M   'P 1'
#
loop_
_entity.id
_entity.type
_entity.pdbx_description
1 polymer ?
#
loop_
_entity_poly.entity_id
_entity_poly.type
_entity_poly.pdbx_seq_one_letter_code
_entity_poly.pdbx_strand_id
1 'polypeptide(L)'
;MGLCQDYDSDEPVGLCHEYDSNRNSESDTDTSSTESDSTGVFDLPCTRLDLFPDITKDYRQQKEELKLAKEKYKKYGGRKPSEEKIIKRQPTSAKINAAYSIIKNPDLFYLFERGRVRVFDKKLNPDKTKSIIADIVFTDLKTISQQMRDDLDFFLAFLNTSKKFVNKVGSEGRSCGGSMWAIGWRKSMSGLEIVGQYVDTDAIDSNMEEWRQHIQDSKRAGKIIWDLFYPIGNVALETNQQFMIEYNLPAFCNGHIPDTNSDNPRAKNFFSSNLTFTSEGFFNHPHKDSRDDDRLPFAFLMCLPTWKEDGRLAFESKGYNHTFSGSNNV
;
A
#
# COMPACT_ATOMS: atom_id res chain seq x y z
N MET A 1 -0.05 -4.54 0.20
CA MET A 1 1.39 -4.69 0.04
C MET A 1 1.53 -5.86 -0.89
N GLY A 2 1.59 -5.56 -2.18
CA GLY A 2 1.29 -6.50 -3.24
C GLY A 2 2.52 -6.89 -4.04
N LEU A 3 2.53 -8.13 -4.49
CA LEU A 3 3.58 -8.71 -5.30
C LEU A 3 3.48 -8.12 -6.72
N CYS A 4 4.37 -7.18 -7.05
CA CYS A 4 4.48 -6.66 -8.40
C CYS A 4 5.05 -7.74 -9.34
N GLN A 5 4.22 -8.24 -10.26
CA GLN A 5 4.66 -9.02 -11.41
C GLN A 5 4.29 -8.26 -12.70
N ASP A 6 5.30 -7.75 -13.39
CA ASP A 6 5.21 -7.50 -14.83
C ASP A 6 5.56 -8.83 -15.53
N TYR A 7 4.60 -9.39 -16.27
CA TYR A 7 4.73 -10.22 -17.48
C TYR A 7 3.34 -10.76 -17.85
N ASP A 8 2.82 -10.30 -18.99
CA ASP A 8 1.57 -10.72 -19.63
C ASP A 8 1.66 -12.17 -20.12
N SER A 9 0.72 -13.01 -19.73
CA SER A 9 0.31 -14.19 -20.51
C SER A 9 -1.19 -14.41 -20.30
N ASP A 10 -1.98 -14.03 -21.30
CA ASP A 10 -3.39 -14.35 -21.42
C ASP A 10 -3.60 -15.87 -21.51
N GLU A 11 -4.33 -16.48 -20.58
CA GLU A 11 -5.34 -17.51 -20.87
C GLU A 11 -6.19 -17.87 -19.63
N PRO A 12 -7.49 -18.16 -19.79
CA PRO A 12 -8.41 -18.44 -18.69
C PRO A 12 -8.53 -19.94 -18.45
N VAL A 13 -8.37 -20.39 -17.21
CA VAL A 13 -8.84 -21.72 -16.80
C VAL A 13 -9.61 -21.56 -15.50
N GLY A 14 -10.93 -21.64 -15.61
CA GLY A 14 -11.80 -21.81 -14.46
C GLY A 14 -11.65 -23.21 -13.89
N LEU A 15 -11.93 -23.34 -12.60
CA LEU A 15 -12.61 -24.51 -12.04
C LEU A 15 -13.12 -24.16 -10.65
N CYS A 16 -14.43 -24.35 -10.49
CA CYS A 16 -15.18 -24.33 -9.26
C CYS A 16 -14.63 -25.37 -8.29
N HIS A 17 -14.67 -25.10 -6.98
CA HIS A 17 -15.02 -26.12 -6.01
C HIS A 17 -15.74 -25.49 -4.81
N GLU A 18 -16.98 -25.93 -4.65
CA GLU A 18 -17.79 -25.80 -3.43
C GLU A 18 -17.15 -26.60 -2.30
N TYR A 19 -17.20 -26.07 -1.08
CA TYR A 19 -17.34 -26.89 0.12
C TYR A 19 -18.18 -26.14 1.16
N ASP A 20 -19.37 -26.69 1.41
CA ASP A 20 -20.24 -26.43 2.54
C ASP A 20 -19.69 -27.10 3.80
N SER A 21 -19.76 -26.41 4.95
CA SER A 21 -20.29 -27.02 6.18
C SER A 21 -20.54 -25.99 7.30
N ASN A 22 -21.84 -25.74 7.52
CA ASN A 22 -22.55 -25.62 8.80
C ASN A 22 -22.09 -24.65 9.92
N ARG A 23 -22.90 -23.59 10.05
CA ARG A 23 -23.66 -23.13 11.24
C ARG A 23 -23.12 -23.49 12.64
N ASN A 24 -22.94 -22.45 13.46
CA ASN A 24 -23.86 -22.18 14.58
C ASN A 24 -23.90 -20.69 14.91
N SER A 25 -25.13 -20.21 15.14
CA SER A 25 -25.56 -18.86 15.45
C SER A 25 -25.91 -18.74 16.93
N GLU A 26 -25.62 -17.61 17.57
CA GLU A 26 -26.32 -17.05 18.76
C GLU A 26 -25.70 -15.65 18.99
N SER A 27 -26.33 -14.56 18.55
CA SER A 27 -27.45 -13.78 19.14
C SER A 27 -27.01 -12.74 20.17
N ASP A 28 -27.31 -11.49 19.83
CA ASP A 28 -27.07 -10.23 20.55
C ASP A 28 -27.75 -10.15 21.92
N THR A 29 -27.15 -9.36 22.82
CA THR A 29 -27.91 -8.50 23.77
C THR A 29 -27.13 -7.22 24.09
N ASP A 30 -27.74 -6.08 23.75
CA ASP A 30 -27.45 -4.72 24.21
C ASP A 30 -27.58 -4.54 25.73
N THR A 31 -26.78 -3.66 26.36
CA THR A 31 -27.30 -2.42 27.03
C THR A 31 -26.23 -1.49 27.64
N SER A 32 -26.47 -0.19 27.41
CA SER A 32 -26.22 1.03 28.22
C SER A 32 -24.79 1.60 28.43
N SER A 33 -24.52 2.65 27.63
CA SER A 33 -24.09 4.01 28.00
C SER A 33 -22.98 4.25 29.05
N THR A 34 -21.85 4.76 28.56
CA THR A 34 -21.09 5.90 29.13
C THR A 34 -20.24 6.52 28.01
N GLU A 35 -20.07 7.84 28.04
CA GLU A 35 -19.27 8.64 27.09
C GLU A 35 -17.92 7.99 26.77
N SER A 36 -17.69 7.64 25.50
CA SER A 36 -16.41 7.10 25.04
C SER A 36 -16.11 7.58 23.63
N ASP A 37 -14.86 7.99 23.39
CA ASP A 37 -14.25 8.28 22.09
C ASP A 37 -14.99 7.59 20.95
N SER A 38 -15.67 8.39 20.13
CA SER A 38 -16.65 7.91 19.16
C SER A 38 -15.99 6.98 18.14
N THR A 39 -15.99 5.70 18.45
CA THR A 39 -15.62 4.61 17.55
C THR A 39 -16.83 4.42 16.64
N GLY A 40 -16.92 5.25 15.60
CA GLY A 40 -18.00 5.17 14.63
C GLY A 40 -17.78 3.96 13.73
N VAL A 41 -18.66 2.96 13.83
CA VAL A 41 -18.79 1.95 12.77
C VAL A 41 -19.68 2.55 11.70
N PHE A 42 -19.11 2.82 10.53
CA PHE A 42 -19.83 3.44 9.43
C PHE A 42 -20.16 2.39 8.37
N ASP A 43 -21.44 2.06 8.29
CA ASP A 43 -22.00 1.21 7.24
C ASP A 43 -22.52 2.11 6.11
N LEU A 44 -21.59 2.74 5.39
CA LEU A 44 -21.90 3.70 4.35
C LEU A 44 -21.86 3.02 2.96
N PRO A 45 -22.91 3.15 2.13
CA PRO A 45 -22.82 2.73 0.74
C PRO A 45 -21.80 3.62 0.01
N CYS A 46 -20.60 3.10 -0.23
CA CYS A 46 -19.58 3.81 -0.99
C CYS A 46 -19.84 3.63 -2.49
N THR A 47 -19.90 4.74 -3.23
CA THR A 47 -19.97 4.71 -4.71
C THR A 47 -18.64 5.19 -5.26
N ARG A 48 -18.04 4.42 -6.17
CA ARG A 48 -16.80 4.81 -6.82
C ARG A 48 -17.04 6.03 -7.71
N LEU A 49 -16.33 7.12 -7.45
CA LEU A 49 -16.34 8.33 -8.28
C LEU A 49 -15.07 8.41 -9.11
N ASP A 50 -15.20 8.55 -10.43
CA ASP A 50 -14.07 8.82 -11.30
C ASP A 50 -13.75 10.32 -11.28
N LEU A 51 -12.66 10.69 -10.61
CA LEU A 51 -12.19 12.08 -10.52
C LEU A 51 -11.60 12.61 -11.84
N PHE A 52 -11.31 11.73 -12.81
CA PHE A 52 -10.71 12.10 -14.09
C PHE A 52 -11.41 11.41 -15.27
N PRO A 53 -12.72 11.66 -15.48
CA PRO A 53 -13.54 10.91 -16.43
C PRO A 53 -13.03 10.98 -17.87
N ASP A 54 -12.49 12.12 -18.31
CA ASP A 54 -11.90 12.25 -19.65
C ASP A 54 -10.66 11.35 -19.82
N ILE A 55 -9.80 11.28 -18.79
CA ILE A 55 -8.58 10.46 -18.85
C ILE A 55 -8.98 8.98 -18.95
N THR A 56 -9.98 8.57 -18.17
CA THR A 56 -10.53 7.22 -18.22
C THR A 56 -11.16 6.92 -19.58
N LYS A 57 -11.90 7.87 -20.16
CA LYS A 57 -12.50 7.73 -21.49
C LYS A 57 -11.43 7.56 -22.57
N ASP A 58 -10.43 8.44 -22.60
CA ASP A 58 -9.32 8.39 -23.56
C ASP A 58 -8.60 7.02 -23.48
N TYR A 59 -8.32 6.56 -22.27
CA TYR A 59 -7.67 5.27 -22.02
C TYR A 59 -8.51 4.08 -22.51
N ARG A 60 -9.82 4.07 -22.23
CA ARG A 60 -10.73 3.01 -22.69
C ARG A 60 -10.80 2.97 -24.21
N GLN A 61 -10.89 4.13 -24.85
CA GLN A 61 -10.90 4.21 -26.31
C GLN A 61 -9.64 3.60 -26.92
N GLN A 62 -8.45 3.96 -26.41
CA GLN A 62 -7.19 3.38 -26.91
C GLN A 62 -7.13 1.86 -26.73
N LYS A 63 -7.63 1.34 -25.59
CA LYS A 63 -7.71 -0.10 -25.34
C LYS A 63 -8.65 -0.81 -26.30
N GLU A 64 -9.80 -0.21 -26.61
CA GLU A 64 -10.76 -0.73 -27.58
C GLU A 64 -10.18 -0.73 -29.00
N GLU A 65 -9.53 0.36 -29.41
CA GLU A 65 -8.85 0.47 -30.71
C GLU A 65 -7.74 -0.59 -30.85
N LEU A 66 -6.93 -0.80 -29.81
CA LEU A 66 -5.90 -1.84 -29.82
C LEU A 66 -6.51 -3.25 -29.87
N LYS A 67 -7.60 -3.49 -29.14
CA LYS A 67 -8.32 -4.77 -29.19
C LYS A 67 -8.82 -5.06 -30.60
N LEU A 68 -9.49 -4.10 -31.24
CA LEU A 68 -9.95 -4.22 -32.62
C LEU A 68 -8.80 -4.43 -33.60
N ALA A 69 -7.67 -3.73 -33.41
CA ALA A 69 -6.47 -3.92 -34.24
C ALA A 69 -5.88 -5.34 -34.09
N LYS A 70 -5.81 -5.88 -32.87
CA LYS A 70 -5.39 -7.27 -32.59
C LYS A 70 -6.31 -8.29 -33.24
N GLU A 71 -7.62 -8.11 -33.11
CA GLU A 71 -8.61 -8.98 -33.75
C GLU A 71 -8.50 -8.94 -35.28
N LYS A 72 -8.35 -7.74 -35.86
CA LYS A 72 -8.16 -7.57 -37.31
C LYS A 72 -6.88 -8.23 -37.80
N TYR A 73 -5.76 -8.06 -37.09
CA TYR A 73 -4.49 -8.70 -37.42
C TYR A 73 -4.58 -10.23 -37.33
N LYS A 74 -5.22 -10.77 -36.28
CA LYS A 74 -5.44 -12.21 -36.12
C LYS A 74 -6.27 -12.80 -37.27
N LYS A 75 -7.27 -12.06 -37.76
CA LYS A 75 -8.20 -12.55 -38.80
C LYS A 75 -7.69 -12.37 -40.23
N TYR A 76 -7.05 -11.24 -40.53
CA TYR A 76 -6.72 -10.84 -41.91
C TYR A 76 -5.22 -10.65 -42.16
N GLY A 77 -4.38 -10.79 -41.13
CA GLY A 77 -2.96 -10.44 -41.22
C GLY A 77 -2.72 -8.93 -41.41
N GLY A 78 -1.54 -8.57 -41.92
CA GLY A 78 -1.17 -7.18 -42.24
C GLY A 78 -0.25 -6.54 -41.20
N ARG A 79 -0.41 -5.23 -40.96
CA ARG A 79 0.42 -4.48 -40.00
C ARG A 79 0.21 -5.02 -38.58
N LYS A 80 1.29 -5.49 -37.96
CA LYS A 80 1.28 -5.95 -36.56
C LYS A 80 0.87 -4.78 -35.64
N PRO A 81 -0.11 -4.95 -34.75
CA PRO A 81 -0.48 -3.95 -33.75
C PRO A 81 0.70 -3.63 -32.83
N SER A 82 0.70 -2.43 -32.24
CA SER A 82 1.72 -2.05 -31.27
C SER A 82 1.68 -2.99 -30.05
N GLU A 83 2.87 -3.39 -29.59
CA GLU A 83 3.06 -4.11 -28.32
C GLU A 83 3.33 -3.14 -27.17
N GLU A 84 3.44 -1.83 -27.46
CA GLU A 84 3.62 -0.82 -26.43
C GLU A 84 2.44 -0.82 -25.46
N LYS A 85 2.78 -0.72 -24.18
CA LYS A 85 1.80 -0.66 -23.12
C LYS A 85 1.02 0.64 -23.24
N ILE A 86 -0.30 0.53 -23.37
CA ILE A 86 -1.19 1.69 -23.26
C ILE A 86 -1.19 2.16 -21.81
N ILE A 87 -0.83 3.43 -21.63
CA ILE A 87 -0.68 4.10 -20.35
C ILE A 87 -1.68 5.25 -20.29
N LYS A 88 -2.30 5.45 -19.12
CA LYS A 88 -3.17 6.62 -18.88
C LYS A 88 -2.32 7.89 -18.91
N ARG A 89 -2.78 8.91 -19.63
CA ARG A 89 -2.14 10.22 -19.60
C ARG A 89 -2.27 10.87 -18.22
N GLN A 90 -1.30 11.70 -17.88
CA GLN A 90 -1.29 12.40 -16.60
C GLN A 90 -2.39 13.47 -16.52
N PRO A 91 -2.97 13.69 -15.32
CA PRO A 91 -3.85 14.83 -15.10
C PRO A 91 -3.04 16.13 -15.12
N THR A 92 -3.63 17.19 -15.68
CA THR A 92 -3.04 18.53 -15.62
C THR A 92 -3.29 19.16 -14.25
N SER A 93 -2.53 20.18 -13.87
CA SER A 93 -2.74 20.91 -12.60
C SER A 93 -4.17 21.44 -12.46
N ALA A 94 -4.79 21.89 -13.55
CA ALA A 94 -6.19 22.32 -13.56
C ALA A 94 -7.16 21.18 -13.22
N LYS A 95 -6.93 19.97 -13.76
CA LYS A 95 -7.74 18.78 -13.45
C LYS A 95 -7.55 18.33 -12.01
N ILE A 96 -6.33 18.40 -11.49
CA ILE A 96 -6.03 18.11 -10.08
C ILE A 96 -6.77 19.09 -9.16
N ASN A 97 -6.71 20.39 -9.45
CA ASN A 97 -7.43 21.41 -8.68
C ASN A 97 -8.95 21.21 -8.72
N ALA A 98 -9.51 20.85 -9.88
CA ALA A 98 -10.94 20.51 -9.98
C ALA A 98 -11.31 19.29 -9.13
N ALA A 99 -10.47 18.25 -9.12
CA ALA A 99 -10.68 17.08 -8.27
C ALA A 99 -10.68 17.43 -6.78
N TYR A 100 -9.78 18.32 -6.33
CA TYR A 100 -9.80 18.82 -4.95
C TYR A 100 -11.09 19.55 -4.60
N SER A 101 -11.65 20.36 -5.51
CA SER A 101 -12.93 21.03 -5.27
C SER A 101 -14.08 20.03 -5.11
N ILE A 102 -14.06 18.91 -5.86
CA ILE A 102 -15.05 17.84 -5.73
C ILE A 102 -14.93 17.14 -4.37
N ILE A 103 -13.72 16.78 -3.95
CA ILE A 103 -13.47 16.08 -2.67
C ILE A 103 -13.86 16.95 -1.47
N LYS A 104 -13.71 18.28 -1.58
CA LYS A 104 -14.09 19.23 -0.55
C LYS A 104 -15.59 19.53 -0.49
N ASN A 105 -16.38 19.01 -1.44
CA ASN A 105 -17.82 19.23 -1.43
C ASN A 105 -18.49 18.29 -0.41
N PRO A 106 -19.06 18.81 0.70
CA PRO A 106 -19.68 17.98 1.73
C PRO A 106 -20.95 17.27 1.26
N ASP A 107 -21.59 17.75 0.18
CA ASP A 107 -22.75 17.08 -0.41
C ASP A 107 -22.35 15.80 -1.16
N LEU A 108 -21.06 15.65 -1.51
CA LEU A 108 -20.52 14.52 -2.26
C LEU A 108 -19.64 13.61 -1.40
N PHE A 109 -18.90 14.19 -0.44
CA PHE A 109 -17.93 13.46 0.38
C PHE A 109 -18.10 13.76 1.86
N TYR A 110 -18.02 12.70 2.66
CA TYR A 110 -17.82 12.80 4.09
C TYR A 110 -16.35 12.55 4.40
N LEU A 111 -15.68 13.54 5.02
CA LEU A 111 -14.28 13.45 5.40
C LEU A 111 -14.17 13.05 6.88
N PHE A 112 -13.47 11.95 7.14
CA PHE A 112 -13.12 11.53 8.48
C PHE A 112 -11.83 12.23 8.93
N GLU A 113 -11.82 12.78 10.14
CA GLU A 113 -10.68 13.55 10.67
C GLU A 113 -10.11 12.98 11.98
N ARG A 114 -10.84 12.10 12.66
CA ARG A 114 -10.48 11.57 13.98
C ARG A 114 -11.09 10.19 14.26
N GLY A 115 -10.58 9.54 15.30
CA GLY A 115 -11.11 8.27 15.82
C GLY A 115 -10.69 7.05 14.98
N ARG A 116 -11.43 5.95 15.13
CA ARG A 116 -11.27 4.73 14.34
C ARG A 116 -12.50 4.52 13.45
N VAL A 117 -12.25 4.30 12.17
CA VAL A 117 -13.26 4.14 11.12
C VAL A 117 -13.10 2.76 10.51
N ARG A 118 -14.13 1.93 10.67
CA ARG A 118 -14.22 0.62 10.01
C ARG A 118 -15.22 0.71 8.87
N VAL A 119 -14.77 0.34 7.67
CA VAL A 119 -15.55 0.32 6.44
C VAL A 119 -15.76 -1.12 6.02
N PHE A 120 -17.01 -1.47 5.74
CA PHE A 120 -17.42 -2.81 5.34
C PHE A 120 -17.92 -2.83 3.90
N ASP A 121 -17.76 -3.97 3.24
CA ASP A 121 -18.44 -4.23 1.98
C ASP A 121 -19.94 -4.29 2.22
N LYS A 122 -20.69 -3.63 1.33
CA LYS A 122 -22.15 -3.70 1.33
C LYS A 122 -22.62 -5.11 0.98
N LYS A 123 -21.85 -5.84 0.17
CA LYS A 123 -22.15 -7.21 -0.21
C LYS A 123 -21.87 -8.14 0.97
N LEU A 124 -22.85 -8.98 1.29
CA LEU A 124 -22.69 -10.04 2.28
C LEU A 124 -21.89 -11.21 1.70
N ASN A 125 -21.07 -11.80 2.55
CA ASN A 125 -20.44 -13.10 2.35
C ASN A 125 -21.50 -14.22 2.41
N PRO A 126 -21.19 -15.44 1.93
CA PRO A 126 -22.12 -16.58 1.97
C PRO A 126 -22.65 -16.90 3.38
N ASP A 127 -21.84 -16.64 4.42
CA ASP A 127 -22.19 -16.80 5.83
C ASP A 127 -23.02 -15.63 6.41
N LYS A 128 -23.45 -14.69 5.56
CA LYS A 128 -24.20 -13.47 5.90
C LYS A 128 -23.42 -12.46 6.73
N THR A 129 -22.10 -12.53 6.78
CA THR A 129 -21.24 -11.50 7.38
C THR A 129 -20.84 -10.45 6.34
N LYS A 130 -20.34 -9.29 6.79
CA LYS A 130 -19.74 -8.29 5.92
C LYS A 130 -18.23 -8.39 5.98
N SER A 131 -17.59 -8.32 4.81
CA SER A 131 -16.12 -8.22 4.73
C SER A 131 -15.64 -6.83 5.10
N ILE A 132 -14.56 -6.73 5.85
CA ILE A 132 -13.88 -5.45 6.11
C ILE A 132 -13.17 -5.03 4.83
N ILE A 133 -13.42 -3.80 4.39
CA ILE A 133 -12.72 -3.15 3.29
C ILE A 133 -11.54 -2.32 3.81
N ALA A 134 -11.76 -1.61 4.92
CA ALA A 134 -10.73 -0.78 5.54
C ALA A 134 -10.96 -0.64 7.05
N ASP A 135 -9.86 -0.57 7.80
CA ASP A 135 -9.84 -0.18 9.20
C ASP A 135 -8.80 0.93 9.37
N ILE A 136 -9.28 2.14 9.65
CA ILE A 136 -8.49 3.37 9.60
C ILE A 136 -8.49 3.97 11.00
N VAL A 137 -7.30 4.24 11.54
CA VAL A 137 -7.12 4.92 12.82
C VAL A 137 -6.48 6.29 12.58
N PHE A 138 -7.15 7.33 13.06
CA PHE A 138 -6.64 8.70 13.08
C PHE A 138 -6.04 8.98 14.46
N THR A 139 -4.72 9.23 14.49
CA THR A 139 -3.98 9.52 15.71
C THR A 139 -3.63 11.01 15.75
N ASP A 140 -4.06 11.71 16.81
CA ASP A 140 -3.65 13.11 17.03
C ASP A 140 -2.19 13.16 17.49
N LEU A 141 -1.31 13.67 16.61
CA LEU A 141 0.11 13.83 16.90
C LEU A 141 0.40 14.80 18.04
N LYS A 142 -0.56 15.61 18.49
CA LYS A 142 -0.44 16.49 19.67
C LYS A 142 -0.56 15.71 20.99
N THR A 143 -1.19 14.54 20.97
CA THR A 143 -1.51 13.77 22.19
C THR A 143 -0.76 12.44 22.28
N ILE A 144 0.09 12.10 21.31
CA ILE A 144 0.91 10.88 21.37
C ILE A 144 1.92 10.94 22.52
N SER A 145 2.28 9.77 23.05
CA SER A 145 3.32 9.68 24.07
C SER A 145 4.69 10.12 23.53
N GLN A 146 5.59 10.52 24.43
CA GLN A 146 6.97 10.86 24.05
C GLN A 146 7.67 9.67 23.37
N GLN A 147 7.44 8.44 23.85
CA GLN A 147 8.00 7.24 23.22
C GLN A 147 7.52 7.08 21.77
N MET A 148 6.22 7.24 21.52
CA MET A 148 5.68 7.17 20.15
C MET A 148 6.22 8.30 19.27
N ARG A 149 6.39 9.50 19.83
CA ARG A 149 7.04 10.63 19.14
C ARG A 149 8.47 10.27 18.72
N ASP A 150 9.28 9.78 19.66
CA ASP A 150 10.68 9.41 19.42
C ASP A 150 10.81 8.27 18.39
N ASP A 151 9.87 7.32 18.40
CA ASP A 151 9.83 6.23 17.43
C ASP A 151 9.41 6.70 16.04
N LEU A 152 8.43 7.60 15.90
CA LEU A 152 8.08 8.19 14.61
C LEU A 152 9.20 9.07 14.05
N ASP A 153 9.86 9.87 14.90
CA ASP A 153 10.99 10.70 14.49
C ASP A 153 12.19 9.82 14.05
N PHE A 154 12.48 8.74 14.78
CA PHE A 154 13.48 7.75 14.36
C PHE A 154 13.10 7.10 13.03
N PHE A 155 11.85 6.65 12.89
CA PHE A 155 11.40 5.93 11.69
C PHE A 155 11.48 6.80 10.44
N LEU A 156 11.08 8.07 10.53
CA LEU A 156 11.18 9.00 9.41
C LEU A 156 12.62 9.35 9.05
N ALA A 157 13.50 9.52 10.06
CA ALA A 157 14.92 9.68 9.81
C ALA A 157 15.50 8.46 9.08
N PHE A 158 15.13 7.25 9.51
CA PHE A 158 15.51 6.00 8.86
C PHE A 158 15.04 5.95 7.39
N LEU A 159 13.77 6.31 7.11
CA LEU A 159 13.26 6.37 5.72
C LEU A 159 13.99 7.43 4.89
N ASN A 160 14.33 8.58 5.48
CA ASN A 160 15.07 9.62 4.77
C ASN A 160 16.50 9.17 4.43
N THR A 161 17.20 8.54 5.38
CA THR A 161 18.51 7.92 5.15
C THR A 161 18.43 6.80 4.10
N SER A 162 17.35 6.01 4.10
CA SER A 162 17.15 4.93 3.13
C SER A 162 17.29 5.42 1.68
N LYS A 163 16.81 6.63 1.37
CA LYS A 163 16.87 7.22 0.02
C LYS A 163 18.29 7.34 -0.54
N LYS A 164 19.31 7.34 0.32
CA LYS A 164 20.73 7.33 -0.09
C LYS A 164 21.16 5.99 -0.68
N PHE A 165 20.53 4.90 -0.24
CA PHE A 165 20.95 3.53 -0.55
C PHE A 165 20.00 2.79 -1.48
N VAL A 166 18.96 3.47 -1.98
CA VAL A 166 18.01 2.90 -2.95
C VAL A 166 17.67 3.91 -4.04
N ASN A 167 17.49 3.40 -5.24
CA ASN A 167 17.01 4.19 -6.37
C ASN A 167 15.52 4.51 -6.24
N LYS A 168 15.10 5.64 -6.83
CA LYS A 168 13.68 5.93 -7.02
C LYS A 168 13.05 4.81 -7.86
N VAL A 169 11.88 4.35 -7.45
CA VAL A 169 11.14 3.35 -8.22
C VAL A 169 10.63 4.00 -9.50
N GLY A 170 11.22 3.61 -10.63
CA GLY A 170 10.77 3.99 -11.95
C GLY A 170 9.36 3.47 -12.19
N SER A 171 8.44 4.36 -12.55
CA SER A 171 7.05 4.02 -12.84
C SER A 171 6.53 4.91 -13.97
N GLU A 172 7.28 4.91 -15.08
CA GLU A 172 6.98 5.74 -16.24
C GLU A 172 5.52 5.53 -16.68
N GLY A 173 4.75 6.61 -16.63
CA GLY A 173 3.33 6.60 -16.95
C GLY A 173 2.35 6.04 -15.89
N ARG A 174 2.85 5.42 -14.81
CA ARG A 174 2.01 4.95 -13.69
C ARG A 174 1.95 5.99 -12.55
N SER A 175 3.06 6.68 -12.28
CA SER A 175 3.10 7.79 -11.31
C SER A 175 2.60 9.09 -11.90
N CYS A 176 1.68 9.75 -11.19
CA CYS A 176 1.14 11.05 -11.57
C CYS A 176 1.82 12.22 -10.87
N GLY A 177 2.53 11.96 -9.79
CA GLY A 177 3.26 12.97 -9.03
C GLY A 177 4.11 12.35 -7.94
N GLY A 178 5.02 13.14 -7.39
CA GLY A 178 5.91 12.75 -6.30
C GLY A 178 6.90 11.65 -6.65
N SER A 179 7.50 11.10 -5.60
CA SER A 179 8.55 10.07 -5.69
C SER A 179 8.21 8.88 -4.80
N MET A 180 8.61 7.68 -5.24
CA MET A 180 8.49 6.43 -4.49
C MET A 180 9.85 5.77 -4.36
N TRP A 181 10.10 5.16 -3.21
CA TRP A 181 11.23 4.30 -2.94
C TRP A 181 10.74 2.98 -2.36
N ALA A 182 11.56 1.95 -2.47
CA ALA A 182 11.32 0.66 -1.85
C ALA A 182 12.61 0.18 -1.18
N ILE A 183 12.49 -0.45 -0.01
CA ILE A 183 13.60 -1.06 0.74
C ILE A 183 13.26 -2.52 1.07
N GLY A 184 14.30 -3.30 1.36
CA GLY A 184 14.18 -4.72 1.69
C GLY A 184 14.19 -5.59 0.44
N TRP A 185 13.42 -6.68 0.48
CA TRP A 185 13.53 -7.79 -0.46
C TRP A 185 12.48 -7.74 -1.56
N ARG A 186 12.87 -8.17 -2.75
CA ARG A 186 12.04 -8.21 -3.95
C ARG A 186 12.27 -9.49 -4.73
N LYS A 187 11.38 -9.80 -5.66
CA LYS A 187 11.71 -10.74 -6.74
C LYS A 187 12.92 -10.21 -7.51
N SER A 188 13.89 -11.08 -7.81
CA SER A 188 15.03 -10.66 -8.63
C SER A 188 14.56 -10.27 -10.04
N MET A 189 15.22 -9.27 -10.61
CA MET A 189 15.07 -8.88 -12.01
C MET A 189 16.15 -9.52 -12.90
N SER A 190 17.13 -10.20 -12.31
CA SER A 190 18.20 -10.88 -13.02
C SER A 190 17.73 -12.28 -13.44
N GLY A 191 18.12 -12.71 -14.65
CA GLY A 191 17.88 -14.09 -15.08
C GLY A 191 18.54 -15.08 -14.12
N LEU A 192 17.85 -16.17 -13.80
CA LEU A 192 18.31 -17.25 -12.91
C LEU A 192 18.39 -16.91 -11.41
N GLU A 193 18.04 -15.70 -11.01
CA GLU A 193 17.90 -15.34 -9.60
C GLU A 193 16.41 -15.34 -9.19
N ILE A 194 16.10 -15.83 -7.99
CA ILE A 194 14.72 -15.87 -7.48
C ILE A 194 14.43 -14.61 -6.65
N VAL A 195 15.40 -14.19 -5.83
CA VAL A 195 15.26 -13.13 -4.84
C VAL A 195 16.36 -12.09 -5.04
N GLY A 196 15.98 -10.82 -4.96
CA GLY A 196 16.90 -9.68 -4.94
C GLY A 196 16.56 -8.71 -3.81
N GLN A 197 17.33 -7.62 -3.71
CA GLN A 197 17.07 -6.53 -2.77
C GLN A 197 16.94 -5.21 -3.51
N TYR A 198 16.19 -4.27 -2.93
CA TYR A 198 16.26 -2.88 -3.35
C TYR A 198 17.52 -2.26 -2.78
N VAL A 199 18.51 -2.03 -3.63
CA VAL A 199 19.79 -1.42 -3.27
C VAL A 199 20.31 -0.55 -4.41
N ASP A 200 21.12 0.44 -4.04
CA ASP A 200 22.04 1.18 -4.90
C ASP A 200 23.46 0.77 -4.49
N THR A 201 24.05 -0.15 -5.25
CA THR A 201 25.35 -0.75 -4.91
C THR A 201 26.47 0.29 -4.90
N ASP A 202 26.47 1.23 -5.85
CA ASP A 202 27.52 2.26 -5.94
C ASP A 202 27.47 3.21 -4.73
N ALA A 203 26.26 3.57 -4.30
CA ALA A 203 26.06 4.39 -3.11
C ALA A 203 26.47 3.66 -1.82
N ILE A 204 26.19 2.35 -1.72
CA ILE A 204 26.62 1.52 -0.60
C ILE A 204 28.14 1.39 -0.54
N ASP A 205 28.78 1.07 -1.66
CA ASP A 205 30.23 0.91 -1.75
C ASP A 205 30.97 2.20 -1.34
N SER A 206 30.40 3.35 -1.69
CA SER A 206 30.92 4.66 -1.30
C SER A 206 30.66 5.04 0.17
N ASN A 207 29.76 4.35 0.88
CA ASN A 207 29.27 4.74 2.21
C ASN A 207 29.04 3.53 3.15
N MET A 208 29.96 2.56 3.11
CA MET A 208 29.79 1.24 3.74
C MET A 208 29.48 1.30 5.25
N GLU A 209 30.14 2.16 6.02
CA GLU A 209 29.89 2.22 7.47
C GLU A 209 28.49 2.77 7.81
N GLU A 210 28.04 3.78 7.06
CA GLU A 210 26.69 4.33 7.22
C GLU A 210 25.65 3.30 6.79
N TRP A 211 25.92 2.53 5.73
CA TRP A 211 25.06 1.41 5.32
C TRP A 211 24.97 0.33 6.41
N ARG A 212 26.08 -0.05 7.03
CA ARG A 212 26.07 -1.03 8.14
C ARG A 212 25.22 -0.54 9.31
N GLN A 213 25.36 0.73 9.69
CA GLN A 213 24.51 1.32 10.72
C GLN A 213 23.04 1.32 10.29
N HIS A 214 22.75 1.68 9.03
CA HIS A 214 21.40 1.68 8.48
C HIS A 214 20.74 0.30 8.53
N ILE A 215 21.48 -0.77 8.22
CA ILE A 215 20.98 -2.14 8.35
C ILE A 215 20.71 -2.52 9.81
N GLN A 216 21.52 -2.07 10.76
CA GLN A 216 21.24 -2.28 12.19
C GLN A 216 19.96 -1.53 12.61
N ASP A 217 19.82 -0.28 12.17
CA ASP A 217 18.66 0.58 12.45
C ASP A 217 17.36 0.01 11.86
N SER A 218 17.44 -0.74 10.75
CA SER A 218 16.29 -1.38 10.12
C SER A 218 15.53 -2.32 11.05
N LYS A 219 16.23 -2.95 12.03
CA LYS A 219 15.60 -3.82 13.03
C LYS A 219 14.67 -3.01 13.95
N ARG A 220 15.13 -1.84 14.40
CA ARG A 220 14.30 -0.92 15.19
C ARG A 220 13.15 -0.37 14.35
N ALA A 221 13.41 0.01 13.10
CA ALA A 221 12.36 0.47 12.18
C ALA A 221 11.26 -0.60 11.97
N GLY A 222 11.63 -1.86 11.77
CA GLY A 222 10.69 -2.98 11.65
C GLY A 222 9.85 -3.18 12.90
N LYS A 223 10.46 -3.08 14.09
CA LYS A 223 9.74 -3.15 15.36
C LYS A 223 8.74 -2.01 15.52
N ILE A 224 9.12 -0.77 15.19
CA ILE A 224 8.24 0.40 15.29
C ILE A 224 7.00 0.21 14.41
N ILE A 225 7.18 -0.18 13.15
CA ILE A 225 6.04 -0.44 12.25
C ILE A 225 5.13 -1.54 12.82
N TRP A 226 5.71 -2.64 13.32
CA TRP A 226 4.93 -3.70 13.95
C TRP A 226 4.11 -3.17 15.13
N ASP A 227 4.73 -2.47 16.07
CA ASP A 227 4.06 -1.96 17.27
C ASP A 227 2.95 -0.95 16.92
N LEU A 228 3.11 -0.18 15.84
CA LEU A 228 2.09 0.77 15.36
C LEU A 228 0.86 0.06 14.77
N PHE A 229 1.05 -0.99 13.98
CA PHE A 229 -0.05 -1.68 13.32
C PHE A 229 -0.67 -2.82 14.13
N TYR A 230 0.07 -3.44 15.04
CA TYR A 230 -0.40 -4.60 15.81
C TYR A 230 -1.70 -4.32 16.59
N PRO A 231 -1.86 -3.18 17.30
CA PRO A 231 -3.12 -2.87 17.99
C PRO A 231 -4.34 -2.67 17.05
N ILE A 232 -4.09 -2.45 15.76
CA ILE A 232 -5.12 -2.14 14.76
C ILE A 232 -5.54 -3.41 14.03
N GLY A 233 -4.57 -4.23 13.62
CA GLY A 233 -4.78 -5.38 12.74
C GLY A 233 -3.87 -6.57 13.06
N ASN A 234 -3.72 -6.93 14.34
CA ASN A 234 -2.89 -8.05 14.79
C ASN A 234 -3.13 -9.34 13.98
N VAL A 235 -4.40 -9.73 13.75
CA VAL A 235 -4.73 -10.95 13.00
C VAL A 235 -4.12 -10.92 11.59
N ALA A 236 -4.20 -9.78 10.90
CA ALA A 236 -3.60 -9.62 9.57
C ALA A 236 -2.06 -9.60 9.63
N LEU A 237 -1.47 -8.96 10.64
CA LEU A 237 0.00 -8.96 10.85
C LEU A 237 0.53 -10.36 11.12
N GLU A 238 -0.11 -11.10 12.02
CA GLU A 238 0.26 -12.47 12.40
C GLU A 238 0.06 -13.44 11.23
N THR A 239 -1.00 -13.26 10.44
CA THR A 239 -1.22 -14.06 9.22
C THR A 239 -0.09 -13.82 8.21
N ASN A 240 0.27 -12.56 7.94
CA ASN A 240 1.40 -12.23 7.08
C ASN A 240 2.71 -12.79 7.63
N GLN A 241 2.94 -12.68 8.94
CA GLN A 241 4.12 -13.23 9.59
C GLN A 241 4.21 -14.75 9.41
N GLN A 242 3.13 -15.47 9.66
CA GLN A 242 3.07 -16.92 9.55
C GLN A 242 3.29 -17.37 8.10
N PHE A 243 2.67 -16.70 7.13
CA PHE A 243 2.92 -16.93 5.71
C PHE A 243 4.40 -16.78 5.37
N MET A 244 5.03 -15.69 5.83
CA MET A 244 6.45 -15.47 5.58
C MET A 244 7.35 -16.51 6.25
N ILE A 245 6.95 -17.07 7.40
CA ILE A 245 7.66 -18.18 8.05
C ILE A 245 7.52 -19.44 7.20
N GLU A 246 6.30 -19.79 6.79
CA GLU A 246 5.98 -20.98 5.99
C GLU A 246 6.78 -21.03 4.69
N TYR A 247 6.89 -19.89 4.00
CA TYR A 247 7.60 -19.77 2.72
C TYR A 247 9.06 -19.32 2.85
N ASN A 248 9.59 -19.28 4.07
CA ASN A 248 10.93 -18.80 4.39
C ASN A 248 11.29 -17.43 3.77
N LEU A 249 10.32 -16.53 3.71
CA LEU A 249 10.51 -15.18 3.16
C LEU A 249 11.24 -14.29 4.17
N PRO A 250 12.25 -13.52 3.74
CA PRO A 250 12.93 -12.55 4.61
C PRO A 250 12.00 -11.39 4.97
N ALA A 251 12.15 -10.80 6.15
CA ALA A 251 11.58 -9.49 6.45
C ALA A 251 12.43 -8.37 5.81
N PHE A 252 11.83 -7.20 5.58
CA PHE A 252 12.56 -6.07 5.00
C PHE A 252 13.79 -5.64 5.83
N CYS A 253 13.75 -5.89 7.14
CA CYS A 253 14.83 -5.59 8.08
C CYS A 253 15.84 -6.74 8.26
N ASN A 254 15.68 -7.85 7.53
CA ASN A 254 16.69 -8.90 7.49
C ASN A 254 17.78 -8.53 6.49
N GLY A 255 19.04 -8.48 6.93
CA GLY A 255 20.19 -8.28 6.04
C GLY A 255 20.56 -9.51 5.19
N HIS A 256 20.01 -10.68 5.52
CA HIS A 256 20.27 -11.96 4.83
C HIS A 256 18.97 -12.77 4.74
N ILE A 257 18.89 -13.71 3.79
CA ILE A 257 17.78 -14.66 3.75
C ILE A 257 17.82 -15.50 5.03
N PRO A 258 16.71 -15.66 5.77
CA PRO A 258 16.65 -16.50 6.94
C PRO A 258 17.06 -17.93 6.59
N ASP A 259 18.08 -18.45 7.26
CA ASP A 259 18.45 -19.86 7.22
C ASP A 259 18.06 -20.49 8.56
N THR A 260 17.34 -21.61 8.47
CA THR A 260 16.94 -22.47 9.59
C THR A 260 18.12 -22.94 10.45
N ASN A 261 19.35 -22.94 9.91
CA ASN A 261 20.57 -23.40 10.59
C ASN A 261 21.51 -22.27 11.02
N SER A 262 21.12 -20.99 10.89
CA SER A 262 22.01 -19.87 11.19
C SER A 262 21.88 -19.37 12.63
N ASP A 263 22.99 -18.88 13.18
CA ASP A 263 23.05 -18.12 14.44
C ASP A 263 22.36 -16.73 14.34
N ASN A 264 21.70 -16.43 13.22
CA ASN A 264 21.04 -15.15 12.97
C ASN A 264 19.52 -15.34 13.02
N PRO A 265 18.91 -15.26 14.22
CA PRO A 265 17.48 -15.52 14.37
C PRO A 265 16.68 -14.52 13.56
N ARG A 266 15.64 -15.04 12.89
CA ARG A 266 14.59 -14.23 12.26
C ARG A 266 14.08 -13.19 13.26
N ALA A 267 13.77 -11.98 12.77
CA ALA A 267 13.16 -10.95 13.61
C ALA A 267 11.91 -11.54 14.31
N LYS A 268 11.63 -11.15 15.55
CA LYS A 268 10.44 -11.66 16.26
C LYS A 268 9.15 -11.02 15.78
N ASN A 269 9.22 -9.75 15.41
CA ASN A 269 8.08 -8.91 15.08
C ASN A 269 8.29 -8.39 13.65
N PHE A 270 7.65 -9.03 12.66
CA PHE A 270 7.75 -8.68 11.24
C PHE A 270 6.54 -9.22 10.48
N PHE A 271 6.12 -8.53 9.42
CA PHE A 271 4.96 -8.93 8.61
C PHE A 271 5.13 -8.59 7.13
N SER A 272 6.36 -8.22 6.72
CA SER A 272 6.64 -7.78 5.35
C SER A 272 8.07 -8.02 4.92
N SER A 273 8.25 -8.46 3.66
CA SER A 273 9.53 -8.54 2.96
C SER A 273 10.06 -7.21 2.42
N ASN A 274 9.20 -6.23 2.14
CA ASN A 274 9.61 -4.91 1.67
C ASN A 274 8.71 -3.79 2.17
N LEU A 275 9.28 -2.60 2.21
CA LEU A 275 8.53 -1.39 2.52
C LEU A 275 8.66 -0.43 1.35
N THR A 276 7.53 -0.03 0.80
CA THR A 276 7.45 1.11 -0.12
C THR A 276 7.05 2.36 0.64
N PHE A 277 7.75 3.46 0.38
CA PHE A 277 7.41 4.76 0.96
C PHE A 277 7.49 5.85 -0.11
N THR A 278 6.70 6.89 0.09
CA THR A 278 6.47 7.92 -0.91
C THR A 278 6.55 9.30 -0.31
N SER A 279 7.03 10.27 -1.07
CA SER A 279 7.05 11.68 -0.65
C SER A 279 6.79 12.62 -1.82
N GLU A 280 6.77 13.93 -1.54
CA GLU A 280 6.61 14.99 -2.54
C GLU A 280 5.23 14.98 -3.24
N GLY A 281 4.17 14.63 -2.50
CA GLY A 281 2.80 14.61 -3.03
C GLY A 281 2.58 13.48 -4.01
N PHE A 282 3.01 12.26 -3.66
CA PHE A 282 2.88 11.10 -4.52
C PHE A 282 1.42 10.69 -4.73
N PHE A 283 1.05 10.41 -5.99
CA PHE A 283 -0.22 9.79 -6.33
C PHE A 283 -0.12 9.06 -7.67
N ASN A 284 -0.90 7.99 -7.82
CA ASN A 284 -0.97 7.16 -9.02
C ASN A 284 -2.40 7.17 -9.58
N HIS A 285 -2.53 6.72 -10.83
CA HIS A 285 -3.84 6.27 -11.29
C HIS A 285 -4.31 5.05 -10.48
N PRO A 286 -5.61 4.95 -10.14
CA PRO A 286 -6.16 3.75 -9.54
C PRO A 286 -5.89 2.53 -10.41
N HIS A 287 -5.32 1.50 -9.81
CA HIS A 287 -5.04 0.20 -10.42
C HIS A 287 -5.28 -0.90 -9.39
N LYS A 288 -5.47 -2.11 -9.89
CA LYS A 288 -5.55 -3.33 -9.09
C LYS A 288 -4.42 -4.22 -9.53
N ASP A 289 -3.63 -4.69 -8.59
CA ASP A 289 -2.63 -5.72 -8.85
C ASP A 289 -3.34 -7.07 -8.97
N SER A 290 -2.97 -7.84 -9.98
CA SER A 290 -3.70 -9.06 -10.37
C SER A 290 -3.14 -10.34 -9.76
N ARG A 291 -2.15 -10.25 -8.87
CA ARG A 291 -1.35 -11.40 -8.39
C ARG A 291 -1.02 -11.33 -6.90
N ASP A 292 -1.82 -10.59 -6.15
CA ASP A 292 -1.76 -10.68 -4.69
C ASP A 292 -2.29 -12.06 -4.26
N ASP A 293 -1.63 -12.68 -3.29
CA ASP A 293 -2.06 -13.96 -2.74
C ASP A 293 -3.31 -13.71 -1.90
N ASP A 294 -4.41 -14.41 -2.20
CA ASP A 294 -5.70 -14.22 -1.55
C ASP A 294 -5.63 -14.47 -0.02
N ARG A 295 -4.59 -15.17 0.47
CA ARG A 295 -4.34 -15.37 1.91
C ARG A 295 -3.81 -14.13 2.62
N LEU A 296 -3.35 -13.14 1.87
CA LEU A 296 -2.81 -11.87 2.37
C LEU A 296 -3.68 -10.69 1.89
N PRO A 297 -4.97 -10.65 2.27
CA PRO A 297 -5.94 -9.74 1.66
C PRO A 297 -5.76 -8.27 2.04
N PHE A 298 -4.90 -7.97 3.03
CA PHE A 298 -4.74 -6.64 3.57
C PHE A 298 -3.40 -5.98 3.19
N ALA A 299 -3.50 -4.68 2.88
CA ALA A 299 -2.38 -3.78 2.79
C ALA A 299 -2.35 -2.85 4.01
N PHE A 300 -1.16 -2.53 4.48
CA PHE A 300 -0.97 -1.56 5.55
C PHE A 300 -0.51 -0.23 4.96
N LEU A 301 -1.16 0.86 5.37
CA LEU A 301 -0.84 2.21 4.95
C LEU A 301 -0.68 3.09 6.19
N MET A 302 0.44 3.81 6.24
CA MET A 302 0.67 4.85 7.23
C MET A 302 0.88 6.17 6.51
N CYS A 303 0.10 7.19 6.89
CA CYS A 303 0.21 8.54 6.35
C CYS A 303 0.69 9.48 7.46
N LEU A 304 1.87 10.06 7.28
CA LEU A 304 2.46 11.01 8.22
C LEU A 304 2.67 12.36 7.52
N PRO A 305 2.31 13.49 8.16
CA PRO A 305 2.64 14.80 7.65
C PRO A 305 4.14 15.06 7.85
N THR A 306 4.86 15.35 6.77
CA THR A 306 6.31 15.61 6.82
C THR A 306 6.70 16.85 6.04
N TRP A 307 7.75 17.55 6.49
CA TRP A 307 8.39 18.62 5.72
C TRP A 307 9.11 18.04 4.50
N LYS A 308 9.05 18.76 3.38
CA LYS A 308 9.66 18.30 2.13
C LYS A 308 11.19 18.35 2.21
N GLU A 309 11.71 19.32 2.96
CA GLU A 309 13.11 19.68 3.05
C GLU A 309 13.93 18.61 3.79
N ASP A 310 13.43 18.13 4.92
CA ASP A 310 14.18 17.24 5.81
C ASP A 310 13.43 15.96 6.22
N GLY A 311 12.17 15.79 5.80
CA GLY A 311 11.37 14.60 6.08
C GLY A 311 10.89 14.49 7.54
N ARG A 312 11.09 15.52 8.38
CA ARG A 312 10.64 15.51 9.77
C ARG A 312 9.14 15.74 9.89
N LEU A 313 8.56 15.32 11.02
CA LEU A 313 7.13 15.50 11.29
C LEU A 313 6.74 16.97 11.22
N ALA A 314 5.73 17.24 10.41
CA ALA A 314 5.17 18.56 10.20
C ALA A 314 4.00 18.79 11.15
N PHE A 315 3.98 19.98 11.75
CA PHE A 315 2.98 20.39 12.71
C PHE A 315 2.45 21.78 12.36
N GLU A 316 1.18 22.00 12.71
CA GLU A 316 0.52 23.31 12.57
C GLU A 316 1.28 24.43 13.30
N SER A 317 1.83 24.13 14.48
CA SER A 317 2.68 25.06 15.24
C SER A 317 3.96 25.48 14.51
N LYS A 318 4.35 24.75 13.45
CA LYS A 318 5.49 25.05 12.58
C LYS A 318 5.05 25.52 11.19
N GLY A 319 3.76 25.83 10.99
CA GLY A 319 3.21 26.36 9.74
C GLY A 319 2.57 25.33 8.80
N TYR A 320 2.38 24.07 9.24
CA TYR A 320 1.68 23.06 8.42
C TYR A 320 0.15 23.19 8.55
N ASN A 321 -0.52 23.66 7.51
CA ASN A 321 -1.98 23.77 7.46
C ASN A 321 -2.55 22.92 6.31
N HIS A 322 -2.73 21.62 6.55
CA HIS A 322 -3.42 20.74 5.61
C HIS A 322 -4.33 19.74 6.34
N THR A 323 -5.60 19.73 5.96
CA THR A 323 -6.52 18.61 6.16
C THR A 323 -6.14 17.48 5.19
N PHE A 324 -5.79 16.32 5.72
CA PHE A 324 -5.47 15.15 4.91
C PHE A 324 -6.76 14.58 4.32
N SER A 325 -6.95 14.68 3.00
CA SER A 325 -8.01 13.98 2.27
C SER A 325 -7.42 12.74 1.60
N GLY A 326 -7.17 11.70 2.41
CA GLY A 326 -6.78 10.39 1.89
C GLY A 326 -7.97 9.78 1.17
N SER A 327 -7.94 9.74 -0.17
CA SER A 327 -8.91 8.98 -0.97
C SER A 327 -8.39 7.56 -1.15
N ASN A 328 -8.81 6.65 -0.26
CA ASN A 328 -8.69 5.22 -0.53
C ASN A 328 -9.74 4.87 -1.59
N ASN A 329 -9.32 4.82 -2.86
CA ASN A 329 -10.11 4.19 -3.91
C ASN A 329 -9.95 2.68 -3.76
N VAL A 330 -11.01 2.02 -3.30
CA VAL A 330 -11.15 0.55 -3.25
C VAL A 330 -11.54 0.03 -4.63
#